data_AF-A0A7S0APK5-F1
#
_entry.id   AF-A0A7S0APK5-F1
#
_cell.length_a   1.000
_cell.length_b   1.000
_cell.length_c   1.000
_cell.angle_alpha   90.00
_cell.angle_beta   90.00
_cell.angle_gamma   90.00
#
_symmetry.space_group_name_H-M   'P 1'
#
loop_
_entity.id
_entity.type
_entity.pdbx_description
1 polymer ?
#
loop_
_entity_poly.entity_id
_entity_poly.type
_entity_poly.pdbx_seq_one_letter_code
_entity_poly.pdbx_strand_id
1 'polypeptide(L)'
;GHLAASWNSSLRIILPKACAQGTLHTSRMDKYRRVEKPKDILVKDDSEIRVTAMGSVSAYVSRAATVFKELDKQLVVIKATGNALTKAVTLAEVIKRRFKGLHQITSVGSIEIVDEYEPLEEGLDSVTDTRNVSVIEIKLSKEPLDTADKGYQAPIDESLVTEFDPEQLTKPRGRGRGKGRGRGKGRGKGKGKGKGAAEEEEEEEDEEEEESKPK
;
A
#
# COMPACT_ATOMS: atom_id res chain seq x y z
N GLY A 1 -22.92 -60.06 -4.97
CA GLY A 1 -22.96 -58.78 -5.72
C GLY A 1 -22.56 -57.67 -4.77
N HIS A 2 -21.84 -56.62 -5.17
CA HIS A 2 -22.08 -55.74 -6.33
C HIS A 2 -23.48 -55.10 -6.30
N LEU A 3 -23.51 -53.80 -6.02
CA LEU A 3 -24.04 -52.78 -6.94
C LEU A 3 -23.62 -51.38 -6.46
N ALA A 4 -22.60 -50.82 -7.11
CA ALA A 4 -22.22 -49.42 -6.96
C ALA A 4 -23.06 -48.58 -7.93
N ALA A 5 -23.66 -47.48 -7.45
CA ALA A 5 -24.40 -46.56 -8.29
C ALA A 5 -23.46 -45.56 -8.96
N SER A 6 -23.05 -45.85 -10.19
CA SER A 6 -22.30 -44.93 -11.05
C SER A 6 -23.16 -43.71 -11.40
N TRP A 7 -22.68 -42.50 -11.11
CA TRP A 7 -23.26 -41.25 -11.63
C TRP A 7 -22.55 -40.89 -12.92
N ASN A 8 -23.29 -40.87 -14.03
CA ASN A 8 -22.70 -40.71 -15.35
C ASN A 8 -22.33 -39.24 -15.60
N SER A 9 -21.07 -38.99 -15.94
CA SER A 9 -20.54 -37.65 -16.15
C SER A 9 -21.08 -37.04 -17.46
N SER A 10 -21.56 -35.80 -17.39
CA SER A 10 -21.92 -35.01 -18.58
C SER A 10 -21.48 -33.56 -18.40
N LEU A 11 -20.19 -33.37 -18.11
CA LEU A 11 -19.56 -32.05 -18.08
C LEU A 11 -19.30 -31.61 -19.52
N ARG A 12 -20.14 -30.71 -20.06
CA ARG A 12 -19.85 -30.04 -21.34
C ARG A 12 -18.65 -29.11 -21.15
N ILE A 13 -17.49 -29.53 -21.64
CA ILE A 13 -16.30 -28.69 -21.72
C ILE A 13 -16.58 -27.59 -22.75
N ILE A 14 -16.92 -26.40 -22.27
CA ILE A 14 -16.90 -25.20 -23.11
C ILE A 14 -15.42 -24.83 -23.30
N LEU A 15 -14.87 -25.16 -24.46
CA LEU A 15 -13.53 -24.76 -24.84
C LEU A 15 -13.46 -23.22 -24.86
N PRO A 16 -12.50 -22.58 -24.17
CA PRO A 16 -12.28 -21.15 -24.35
C PRO A 16 -11.84 -20.89 -25.80
N LYS A 17 -12.44 -19.90 -26.46
CA LYS A 17 -11.97 -19.43 -27.76
C LYS A 17 -10.50 -19.02 -27.64
N ALA A 18 -9.68 -19.41 -28.62
CA ALA A 18 -8.29 -19.02 -28.67
C ALA A 18 -8.16 -17.49 -28.73
N CYS A 19 -7.73 -16.87 -27.64
CA CYS A 19 -7.47 -15.44 -27.58
C CYS A 19 -6.10 -15.18 -28.21
N ALA A 20 -6.07 -14.44 -29.32
CA ALA A 20 -4.83 -14.10 -29.99
C ALA A 20 -3.98 -13.18 -29.10
N GLN A 21 -2.83 -13.67 -28.64
CA GLN A 21 -1.88 -12.91 -27.83
C GLN A 21 -1.13 -11.89 -28.70
N GLY A 22 -1.76 -10.75 -28.94
CA GLY A 22 -1.13 -9.59 -29.56
C GLY A 22 -0.78 -8.55 -28.50
N THR A 23 0.51 -8.24 -28.32
CA THR A 23 0.96 -7.08 -27.54
C THR A 23 0.58 -5.81 -28.29
N LEU A 24 -0.57 -5.22 -27.95
CA LEU A 24 -1.10 -4.05 -28.65
C LEU A 24 -0.36 -2.78 -28.20
N HIS A 25 0.13 -2.00 -29.18
CA HIS A 25 0.67 -0.67 -28.93
C HIS A 25 -0.36 0.24 -28.26
N THR A 26 0.10 1.12 -27.38
CA THR A 26 -0.76 2.02 -26.58
C THR A 26 -1.73 2.84 -27.41
N SER A 27 -1.32 3.32 -28.59
CA SER A 27 -2.15 4.07 -29.55
C SER A 27 -3.35 3.29 -30.15
N ARG A 28 -3.43 1.97 -29.95
CA ARG A 28 -4.60 1.17 -30.32
C ARG A 28 -5.62 1.04 -29.18
N MET A 29 -5.21 1.31 -27.93
CA MET A 29 -6.09 1.22 -26.75
C MET A 29 -6.94 2.47 -26.51
N ASP A 30 -6.65 3.58 -27.19
CA ASP A 30 -7.45 4.82 -27.12
C ASP A 30 -8.92 4.63 -27.56
N LYS A 31 -9.21 3.56 -28.31
CA LYS A 31 -10.55 3.15 -28.78
C LYS A 31 -11.27 2.17 -27.84
N TYR A 32 -10.69 1.84 -26.68
CA TYR A 32 -11.22 0.82 -25.77
C TYR A 32 -11.38 1.36 -24.34
N ARG A 33 -12.53 1.06 -23.73
CA ARG A 33 -12.79 1.36 -22.32
C ARG A 33 -12.69 0.07 -21.50
N ARG A 34 -11.86 0.08 -20.46
CA ARG A 34 -11.83 -1.01 -19.47
C ARG A 34 -13.17 -1.08 -18.72
N VAL A 35 -13.78 -2.26 -18.71
CA VAL A 35 -15.00 -2.55 -17.97
C VAL A 35 -14.65 -2.71 -16.49
N GLU A 36 -15.24 -1.89 -15.62
CA GLU A 36 -15.14 -2.09 -14.18
C GLU A 36 -16.05 -3.23 -13.74
N LYS A 37 -15.47 -4.42 -13.57
CA LYS A 37 -16.18 -5.53 -12.93
C LYS A 37 -16.63 -5.11 -11.52
N PRO A 38 -17.88 -5.42 -11.12
CA PRO A 38 -18.35 -5.11 -9.77
C PRO A 38 -17.42 -5.78 -8.75
N LYS A 39 -16.92 -5.00 -7.80
CA LYS A 39 -16.04 -5.51 -6.75
C LYS A 39 -16.87 -6.35 -5.80
N ASP A 40 -16.67 -7.66 -5.82
CA ASP A 40 -17.28 -8.56 -4.84
C ASP A 40 -17.05 -8.03 -3.43
N ILE A 41 -18.14 -7.87 -2.68
CA ILE A 41 -18.10 -7.38 -1.30
C ILE A 41 -17.62 -8.53 -0.42
N LEU A 42 -16.30 -8.78 -0.47
CA LEU A 42 -15.65 -9.76 0.38
C LEU A 42 -15.81 -9.33 1.84
N VAL A 43 -16.55 -10.14 2.60
CA VAL A 43 -16.63 -10.02 4.06
C VAL A 43 -15.21 -10.05 4.60
N LYS A 44 -14.86 -9.04 5.40
CA LYS A 44 -13.53 -8.92 6.00
C LYS A 44 -13.56 -9.58 7.37
N ASP A 45 -12.87 -10.71 7.51
CA ASP A 45 -12.59 -11.27 8.83
C ASP A 45 -11.80 -10.24 9.65
N ASP A 46 -12.14 -10.02 10.94
CA ASP A 46 -11.45 -8.98 11.72
C ASP A 46 -9.95 -9.25 11.87
N SER A 47 -9.57 -10.52 11.75
CA SER A 47 -8.21 -11.06 11.80
C SER A 47 -7.39 -10.78 10.55
N GLU A 48 -8.03 -10.39 9.44
CA GLU A 48 -7.37 -10.18 8.15
C GLU A 48 -7.03 -8.70 7.93
N ILE A 49 -5.78 -8.43 7.54
CA ILE A 49 -5.27 -7.11 7.19
C ILE A 49 -4.86 -7.12 5.72
N ARG A 50 -5.69 -6.51 4.88
CA ARG A 50 -5.44 -6.36 3.44
C ARG A 50 -4.64 -5.08 3.16
N VAL A 51 -3.38 -5.22 2.78
CA VAL A 51 -2.43 -4.12 2.55
C VAL A 51 -2.61 -3.56 1.14
N THR A 52 -2.76 -2.25 1.02
CA THR A 52 -2.89 -1.54 -0.26
C THR A 52 -1.65 -0.69 -0.55
N ALA A 53 -1.42 -0.39 -1.83
CA ALA A 53 -0.29 0.45 -2.25
C ALA A 53 -0.34 1.87 -1.66
N MET A 54 -1.54 2.42 -1.40
CA MET A 54 -1.71 3.76 -0.82
C MET A 54 -1.69 3.77 0.72
N GLY A 55 -2.07 2.66 1.39
CA GLY A 55 -2.15 2.60 2.85
C GLY A 55 -0.81 2.82 3.56
N SER A 56 -0.87 3.42 4.75
CA SER A 56 0.32 3.65 5.58
C SER A 56 0.62 2.43 6.46
N VAL A 57 1.91 2.05 6.58
CA VAL A 57 2.32 0.93 7.43
C VAL A 57 1.90 1.16 8.89
N SER A 58 1.95 2.40 9.36
CA SER A 58 1.53 2.79 10.72
C SER A 58 0.07 2.44 11.01
N ALA A 59 -0.86 2.73 10.09
CA ALA A 59 -2.28 2.41 10.28
C ALA A 59 -2.52 0.90 10.35
N TYR A 60 -1.81 0.11 9.55
CA TYR A 60 -1.89 -1.35 9.61
C TYR A 60 -1.28 -1.94 10.90
N VAL A 61 -0.21 -1.34 11.43
CA VAL A 61 0.34 -1.71 12.74
C VAL A 61 -0.67 -1.42 13.85
N SER A 62 -1.35 -0.26 13.83
CA SER A 62 -2.43 0.03 14.79
C SER A 62 -3.56 -0.99 14.70
N ARG A 63 -3.98 -1.38 13.49
CA ARG A 63 -5.01 -2.41 13.32
C ARG A 63 -4.55 -3.78 13.83
N ALA A 64 -3.30 -4.18 13.57
CA ALA A 64 -2.77 -5.43 14.14
C ALA A 64 -2.74 -5.37 15.67
N ALA A 65 -2.42 -4.21 16.25
CA ALA A 65 -2.43 -4.03 17.70
C ALA A 65 -3.84 -4.13 18.30
N THR A 66 -4.88 -3.60 17.67
CA THR A 66 -6.26 -3.78 18.16
C THR A 66 -6.73 -5.22 18.02
N VAL A 67 -6.34 -5.94 16.96
CA VAL A 67 -6.65 -7.37 16.82
C VAL A 67 -5.98 -8.22 17.93
N PHE A 68 -4.72 -7.95 18.28
CA PHE A 68 -3.98 -8.69 19.31
C PHE A 68 -4.26 -8.26 20.76
N LYS A 69 -4.81 -7.05 21.01
CA LYS A 69 -5.05 -6.50 22.35
C LYS A 69 -6.53 -6.31 22.73
N GLU A 70 -7.37 -5.89 21.78
CA GLU A 70 -8.79 -5.57 22.05
C GLU A 70 -9.71 -6.73 21.67
N LEU A 71 -9.43 -7.39 20.54
CA LEU A 71 -10.19 -8.57 20.09
C LEU A 71 -9.61 -9.90 20.60
N ASP A 72 -8.47 -9.85 21.32
CA ASP A 72 -7.65 -10.96 21.83
C ASP A 72 -7.51 -12.16 20.86
N LYS A 73 -7.38 -11.88 19.56
CA LYS A 73 -7.21 -12.94 18.56
C LYS A 73 -5.75 -13.39 18.54
N GLN A 74 -5.53 -14.71 18.58
CA GLN A 74 -4.19 -15.29 18.56
C GLN A 74 -3.51 -15.24 17.18
N LEU A 75 -4.28 -14.99 16.10
CA LEU A 75 -3.83 -15.02 14.71
C LEU A 75 -4.19 -13.71 13.97
N VAL A 76 -3.22 -13.17 13.23
CA VAL A 76 -3.40 -12.10 12.23
C VAL A 76 -2.93 -12.61 10.87
N VAL A 77 -3.72 -12.36 9.82
CA VAL A 77 -3.39 -12.73 8.44
C VAL A 77 -3.20 -11.47 7.60
N ILE A 78 -1.97 -11.23 7.14
CA ILE A 78 -1.62 -10.09 6.28
C ILE A 78 -1.67 -10.55 4.83
N LYS A 79 -2.55 -9.97 4.01
CA LYS A 79 -2.63 -10.25 2.57
C LYS A 79 -2.25 -9.03 1.76
N ALA A 80 -1.43 -9.21 0.72
CA ALA A 80 -1.02 -8.12 -0.16
C ALA A 80 -0.78 -8.60 -1.59
N THR A 81 -0.88 -7.66 -2.53
CA THR A 81 -0.90 -7.94 -3.98
C THR A 81 -0.13 -6.87 -4.74
N GLY A 82 0.65 -7.27 -5.76
CA GLY A 82 1.45 -6.37 -6.58
C GLY A 82 2.32 -5.39 -5.77
N ASN A 83 2.19 -4.09 -6.04
CA ASN A 83 3.00 -3.03 -5.43
C ASN A 83 2.86 -2.92 -3.89
N ALA A 84 1.92 -3.64 -3.26
CA ALA A 84 1.78 -3.69 -1.81
C ALA A 84 2.70 -4.72 -1.12
N LEU A 85 3.36 -5.64 -1.85
CA LEU A 85 4.20 -6.71 -1.30
C LEU A 85 5.29 -6.19 -0.34
N THR A 86 6.05 -5.17 -0.75
CA THR A 86 7.14 -4.57 0.05
C THR A 86 6.63 -3.99 1.37
N LYS A 87 5.42 -3.39 1.35
CA LYS A 87 4.77 -2.86 2.55
C LYS A 87 4.32 -3.99 3.49
N ALA A 88 3.85 -5.12 2.96
CA ALA A 88 3.40 -6.27 3.76
C ALA A 88 4.56 -6.93 4.53
N VAL A 89 5.70 -7.12 3.88
CA VAL A 89 6.92 -7.62 4.56
C VAL A 89 7.38 -6.63 5.64
N THR A 90 7.43 -5.34 5.31
CA THR A 90 7.78 -4.28 6.28
C THR A 90 6.81 -4.26 7.48
N LEU A 91 5.50 -4.44 7.23
CA LEU A 91 4.47 -4.51 8.26
C LEU A 91 4.67 -5.70 9.20
N ALA A 92 4.88 -6.91 8.65
CA ALA A 92 5.15 -8.11 9.44
C ALA A 92 6.39 -7.94 10.32
N GLU A 93 7.46 -7.39 9.76
CA GLU A 93 8.71 -7.04 10.46
C GLU A 93 8.52 -6.02 11.60
N VAL A 94 7.62 -5.06 11.45
CA VAL A 94 7.30 -4.10 12.53
C VAL A 94 6.41 -4.74 13.61
N ILE A 95 5.50 -5.64 13.24
CA ILE A 95 4.63 -6.36 14.19
C ILE A 95 5.46 -7.33 15.05
N LYS A 96 6.37 -8.13 14.45
CA LYS A 96 7.26 -9.05 15.20
C LYS A 96 8.18 -8.33 16.19
N ARG A 97 8.54 -7.06 15.95
CA ARG A 97 9.32 -6.23 16.89
C ARG A 97 8.49 -5.59 18.02
N ARG A 98 7.16 -5.74 17.99
CA ARG A 98 6.21 -5.13 18.95
C ARG A 98 5.49 -6.16 19.82
N PHE A 99 5.41 -7.41 19.36
CA PHE A 99 4.75 -8.53 20.03
C PHE A 99 5.70 -9.73 20.10
N LYS A 100 5.96 -10.22 21.32
CA LYS A 100 6.82 -11.38 21.60
C LYS A 100 6.13 -12.68 21.17
N GLY A 101 6.91 -13.73 20.91
CA GLY A 101 6.39 -15.08 20.68
C GLY A 101 5.63 -15.30 19.36
N LEU A 102 5.74 -14.42 18.37
CA LEU A 102 5.02 -14.58 17.10
C LEU A 102 5.68 -15.59 16.15
N HIS A 103 5.02 -16.73 15.97
CA HIS A 103 5.27 -17.68 14.88
C HIS A 103 4.79 -17.07 13.55
N GLN A 104 5.55 -17.29 12.48
CA GLN A 104 5.22 -16.81 11.14
C GLN A 104 5.11 -17.97 10.15
N ILE A 105 4.09 -17.96 9.29
CA ILE A 105 4.09 -18.72 8.02
C ILE A 105 3.91 -17.73 6.88
N THR A 106 4.73 -17.85 5.83
CA THR A 106 4.67 -17.00 4.63
C THR A 106 4.40 -17.82 3.39
N SER A 107 3.26 -17.57 2.74
CA SER A 107 2.89 -18.18 1.47
C SER A 107 2.96 -17.12 0.37
N VAL A 108 3.62 -17.45 -0.74
CA VAL A 108 3.73 -16.59 -1.93
C VAL A 108 3.05 -17.32 -3.09
N GLY A 109 2.34 -16.57 -3.93
CA GLY A 109 1.71 -17.10 -5.14
C GLY A 109 1.48 -16.02 -6.18
N SER A 110 0.73 -16.37 -7.22
CA SER A 110 0.29 -15.46 -8.27
C SER A 110 -1.19 -15.68 -8.54
N ILE A 111 -1.94 -14.60 -8.73
CA ILE A 111 -3.33 -14.65 -9.21
C ILE A 111 -3.39 -14.06 -10.62
N GLU A 112 -4.23 -14.65 -11.46
CA GLU A 112 -4.53 -14.12 -12.79
C GLU A 112 -5.68 -13.11 -12.67
N ILE A 113 -5.48 -11.89 -13.15
CA ILE A 113 -6.50 -10.85 -13.19
C ILE A 113 -6.89 -10.63 -14.65
N VAL A 114 -8.14 -10.98 -14.96
CA VAL A 114 -8.76 -10.87 -16.28
C VAL A 114 -9.48 -9.53 -16.38
N ASP A 115 -8.88 -8.57 -17.09
CA ASP A 115 -9.46 -7.27 -17.40
C ASP A 115 -10.15 -7.33 -18.77
N GLU A 116 -11.40 -6.88 -18.82
CA GLU A 116 -12.23 -6.83 -20.04
C GLU A 116 -12.32 -5.40 -20.55
N TYR A 117 -12.31 -5.26 -21.87
CA TYR A 117 -12.27 -3.99 -22.58
C TYR A 117 -13.36 -3.96 -23.66
N GLU A 118 -14.26 -2.99 -23.54
CA GLU A 118 -15.31 -2.72 -24.52
C GLU A 118 -14.84 -1.68 -25.55
N PRO A 119 -15.14 -1.87 -26.84
CA PRO A 119 -14.78 -0.92 -27.88
C PRO A 119 -15.72 0.29 -27.89
N LEU A 120 -15.17 1.46 -28.23
CA LEU A 120 -15.89 2.73 -28.33
C LEU A 120 -16.41 3.02 -29.75
N GLU A 121 -16.00 2.22 -30.75
CA GLU A 121 -16.41 2.35 -32.15
C GLU A 121 -17.17 1.11 -32.60
N GLU A 122 -18.26 1.32 -33.34
CA GLU A 122 -19.08 0.24 -33.91
C GLU A 122 -18.26 -0.54 -34.96
N GLY A 123 -18.08 -1.85 -34.74
CA GLY A 123 -17.34 -2.74 -35.65
C GLY A 123 -16.00 -3.30 -35.10
N LEU A 124 -15.64 -2.99 -33.85
CA LEU A 124 -14.55 -3.67 -33.13
C LEU A 124 -15.09 -4.77 -32.21
N ASP A 125 -14.28 -5.81 -31.97
CA ASP A 125 -14.55 -6.86 -30.98
C ASP A 125 -14.13 -6.42 -29.57
N SER A 126 -14.74 -6.99 -28.52
CA SER A 126 -14.25 -6.82 -27.15
C SER A 126 -12.90 -7.53 -26.95
N VAL A 127 -12.02 -6.92 -26.15
CA VAL A 127 -10.67 -7.43 -25.86
C VAL A 127 -10.60 -7.86 -24.41
N THR A 128 -9.94 -8.99 -24.16
CA THR A 128 -9.66 -9.48 -22.81
C THR A 128 -8.14 -9.53 -22.61
N ASP A 129 -7.65 -8.81 -21.61
CA ASP A 129 -6.26 -8.88 -21.17
C ASP A 129 -6.15 -9.68 -19.87
N THR A 130 -5.18 -10.58 -19.79
CA THR A 130 -4.95 -11.40 -18.60
C THR A 130 -3.56 -11.13 -18.07
N ARG A 131 -3.47 -10.49 -16.91
CA ARG A 131 -2.20 -10.22 -16.24
C ARG A 131 -2.02 -11.05 -14.98
N ASN A 132 -0.80 -11.53 -14.78
CA ASN A 132 -0.44 -12.28 -13.58
C ASN A 132 0.08 -11.31 -12.53
N VAL A 133 -0.49 -11.36 -11.33
CA VAL A 133 -0.13 -10.46 -10.22
C VAL A 133 0.28 -11.27 -9.00
N SER A 134 1.50 -11.01 -8.51
CA SER A 134 2.04 -11.68 -7.33
C SER A 134 1.24 -11.33 -6.07
N VAL A 135 1.01 -12.34 -5.24
CA VAL A 135 0.31 -12.26 -3.95
C VAL A 135 1.22 -12.83 -2.86
N ILE A 136 1.15 -12.21 -1.69
CA ILE A 136 1.76 -12.73 -0.46
C ILE A 136 0.70 -12.80 0.64
N GLU A 137 0.71 -13.90 1.38
CA GLU A 137 -0.03 -14.10 2.62
C GLU A 137 0.96 -14.40 3.74
N ILE A 138 0.93 -13.59 4.80
CA ILE A 138 1.77 -13.75 5.99
C ILE A 138 0.84 -13.98 7.18
N LYS A 139 0.90 -15.19 7.76
CA LYS A 139 0.19 -15.55 8.99
C LYS A 139 1.13 -15.28 10.16
N LEU A 140 0.69 -14.49 11.13
CA LEU A 140 1.39 -14.23 12.38
C LEU A 140 0.53 -14.73 13.54
N SER A 141 1.04 -15.70 14.31
CA SER A 141 0.30 -16.32 15.42
C SER A 141 1.12 -16.32 16.71
N LYS A 142 0.45 -16.14 17.85
CA LYS A 142 1.04 -16.40 19.18
C LYS A 142 1.11 -17.90 19.51
N GLU A 143 0.27 -18.71 18.86
CA GLU A 143 0.26 -20.18 18.98
C GLU A 143 1.23 -20.81 17.98
N PRO A 144 1.81 -22.00 18.30
CA PRO A 144 2.71 -22.70 17.40
C PRO A 144 2.00 -23.11 16.10
N LEU A 145 2.49 -22.58 14.99
CA LEU A 145 2.08 -22.99 13.64
C LEU A 145 2.82 -24.26 13.19
N ASP A 146 2.39 -24.84 12.07
CA ASP A 146 3.05 -26.02 11.49
C ASP A 146 4.52 -25.74 11.14
N THR A 147 5.42 -26.40 11.85
CA THR A 147 6.87 -26.26 11.69
C THR A 147 7.42 -27.01 10.47
N ALA A 148 6.61 -27.87 9.84
CA ALA A 148 6.97 -28.57 8.61
C ALA A 148 6.68 -27.73 7.33
N ASP A 149 5.96 -26.61 7.44
CA ASP A 149 5.68 -25.73 6.30
C ASP A 149 6.96 -25.02 5.82
N LYS A 150 7.16 -24.97 4.50
CA LYS A 150 8.34 -24.34 3.88
C LYS A 150 8.44 -22.83 4.14
N GLY A 151 7.31 -22.19 4.43
CA GLY A 151 7.20 -20.78 4.78
C GLY A 151 7.27 -20.51 6.27
N TYR A 152 7.46 -21.52 7.12
CA TYR A 152 7.54 -21.37 8.57
C TYR A 152 8.81 -20.62 9.01
N GLN A 153 8.64 -19.70 9.96
CA GLN A 153 9.71 -19.01 10.66
C GLN A 153 9.38 -18.96 12.16
N ALA A 154 10.36 -19.36 12.97
CA ALA A 154 10.26 -19.36 14.43
C ALA A 154 10.17 -17.93 15.00
N PRO A 155 9.63 -17.76 16.22
CA PRO A 155 9.58 -16.47 16.91
C PRO A 155 10.95 -15.80 17.06
N ILE A 156 10.95 -14.47 17.06
CA ILE A 156 12.15 -13.67 17.35
C ILE A 156 12.42 -13.70 18.87
N ASP A 157 13.70 -13.76 19.24
CA ASP A 157 14.17 -13.66 20.62
C ASP A 157 13.64 -12.40 21.33
N GLU A 158 13.15 -12.57 22.56
CA GLU A 158 12.48 -11.53 23.32
C GLU A 158 13.36 -10.31 23.62
N SER A 159 14.68 -10.47 23.66
CA SER A 159 15.64 -9.37 23.87
C SER A 159 15.62 -8.32 22.76
N LEU A 160 15.13 -8.68 21.57
CA LEU A 160 15.01 -7.80 20.41
C LEU A 160 13.61 -7.17 20.24
N VAL A 161 12.68 -7.48 21.16
CA VAL A 161 11.26 -7.07 21.07
C VAL A 161 10.96 -5.99 22.11
N THR A 162 10.87 -4.74 21.65
CA THR A 162 10.41 -3.61 22.47
C THR A 162 8.89 -3.62 22.59
N GLU A 163 8.37 -3.60 23.82
CA GLU A 163 6.93 -3.68 24.08
C GLU A 163 6.15 -2.48 23.51
N PHE A 164 4.92 -2.74 23.06
CA PHE A 164 4.10 -1.76 22.36
C PHE A 164 3.56 -0.66 23.29
N ASP A 165 4.21 0.50 23.26
CA ASP A 165 3.68 1.80 23.71
C ASP A 165 2.92 2.49 22.55
N PRO A 166 1.60 2.76 22.68
CA PRO A 166 0.81 3.43 21.65
C PRO A 166 1.25 4.89 21.39
N GLU A 167 1.86 5.58 22.36
CA GLU A 167 2.30 6.98 22.17
C GLU A 167 3.43 7.13 21.15
N GLN A 168 4.16 6.06 20.83
CA GLN A 168 5.28 6.13 19.88
C GLN A 168 4.83 6.24 18.41
N LEU A 169 3.56 5.97 18.09
CA LEU A 169 3.03 6.16 16.73
C LEU A 169 2.60 7.61 16.46
N THR A 170 2.22 8.37 17.50
CA THR A 170 1.71 9.74 17.37
C THR A 170 2.80 10.80 17.47
N LYS A 171 3.93 10.48 18.11
CA LYS A 171 5.11 11.36 18.18
C LYS A 171 5.71 11.53 16.78
N PRO A 172 5.64 12.72 16.15
CA PRO A 172 6.34 12.94 14.88
C PRO A 172 7.82 12.70 15.12
N ARG A 173 8.46 11.89 14.26
CA ARG A 173 9.91 11.63 14.36
C ARG A 173 10.64 12.96 14.24
N GLY A 174 11.05 13.50 15.38
CA GLY A 174 11.58 14.85 15.49
C GLY A 174 12.82 15.00 14.60
N ARG A 175 12.66 15.75 13.50
CA ARG A 175 13.78 16.23 12.68
C ARG A 175 14.70 16.99 13.62
N GLY A 176 15.82 16.39 14.00
CA GLY A 176 16.73 16.90 15.01
C GLY A 176 17.30 18.26 14.63
N ARG A 177 16.61 19.34 15.01
CA ARG A 177 17.07 20.72 14.82
C ARG A 177 17.99 21.04 16.01
N GLY A 178 19.29 21.09 15.75
CA GLY A 178 20.31 20.99 16.77
C GLY A 178 20.26 22.08 17.84
N LYS A 179 20.24 21.65 19.11
CA LYS A 179 21.18 22.05 20.19
C LYS A 179 21.74 23.49 20.12
N GLY A 180 20.88 24.50 20.06
CA GLY A 180 21.25 25.90 20.25
C GLY A 180 21.45 26.23 21.73
N ARG A 181 22.68 26.07 22.22
CA ARG A 181 23.10 26.52 23.58
C ARG A 181 22.82 28.02 23.74
N GLY A 182 22.32 28.42 24.91
CA GLY A 182 21.99 29.81 25.19
C GLY A 182 23.18 30.77 25.17
N ARG A 183 22.91 31.98 24.68
CA ARG A 183 23.52 33.25 25.12
C ARG A 183 22.34 34.17 25.44
N GLY A 184 22.32 34.93 26.52
CA GLY A 184 23.47 35.40 27.29
C GLY A 184 23.40 36.92 27.29
N LYS A 185 22.79 37.48 28.34
CA LYS A 185 22.56 38.91 28.59
C LYS A 185 23.83 39.72 28.33
N GLY A 186 23.79 40.73 27.45
CA GLY A 186 24.95 41.57 27.12
C GLY A 186 24.56 42.99 26.69
N ARG A 187 24.78 43.97 27.58
CA ARG A 187 24.65 45.41 27.27
C ARG A 187 25.81 45.85 26.36
N GLY A 188 25.53 46.69 25.36
CA GLY A 188 26.56 47.39 24.57
C GLY A 188 26.05 48.69 23.96
N LYS A 189 26.42 49.84 24.55
CA LYS A 189 26.21 51.18 23.95
C LYS A 189 27.19 51.36 22.78
N GLY A 190 26.73 51.90 21.66
CA GLY A 190 27.59 52.35 20.55
C GLY A 190 26.89 53.38 19.68
N LYS A 191 27.50 54.55 19.49
CA LYS A 191 26.96 55.73 18.78
C LYS A 191 27.96 56.11 17.69
N GLY A 192 27.58 56.10 16.41
CA GLY A 192 28.48 56.34 15.28
C GLY A 192 27.75 56.83 14.03
N LYS A 193 28.42 57.63 13.19
CA LYS A 193 27.80 58.55 12.20
C LYS A 193 28.44 58.38 10.81
N GLY A 194 27.63 58.49 9.74
CA GLY A 194 28.04 58.78 8.35
C GLY A 194 28.34 57.56 7.44
N LYS A 195 28.41 57.67 6.11
CA LYS A 195 27.94 58.62 5.06
C LYS A 195 28.56 58.12 3.72
N GLY A 196 27.85 58.11 2.59
CA GLY A 196 28.33 57.74 1.23
C GLY A 196 27.76 56.40 0.74
N ALA A 197 26.92 56.32 -0.31
CA ALA A 197 27.15 56.55 -1.75
C ALA A 197 27.59 55.23 -2.45
N ALA A 198 27.11 54.84 -3.65
CA ALA A 198 26.25 55.51 -4.64
C ALA A 198 25.31 54.50 -5.37
N GLU A 199 24.65 54.96 -6.45
CA GLU A 199 24.11 54.27 -7.66
C GLU A 199 24.36 52.74 -7.78
N GLU A 200 23.56 51.88 -8.41
CA GLU A 200 22.55 51.98 -9.49
C GLU A 200 21.13 51.52 -9.01
N GLU A 201 19.98 51.52 -9.72
CA GLU A 201 19.41 52.09 -10.98
C GLU A 201 17.84 52.02 -10.90
N GLU A 202 17.08 52.38 -11.96
CA GLU A 202 15.58 52.30 -12.06
C GLU A 202 15.10 51.41 -13.25
N GLU A 203 13.76 51.26 -13.38
CA GLU A 203 12.94 50.81 -14.54
C GLU A 203 12.66 49.29 -14.67
N GLU A 204 11.45 48.79 -14.97
CA GLU A 204 10.09 49.39 -15.14
C GLU A 204 9.04 48.26 -14.91
N GLU A 205 7.87 48.56 -14.33
CA GLU A 205 6.68 47.68 -14.34
C GLU A 205 5.55 48.43 -15.08
N ASP A 206 5.30 48.08 -16.35
CA ASP A 206 4.19 48.64 -17.13
C ASP A 206 2.86 47.95 -16.76
N GLU A 207 1.97 48.72 -16.12
CA GLU A 207 0.53 48.44 -16.06
C GLU A 207 -0.16 49.11 -17.26
N GLU A 208 -0.82 48.33 -18.13
CA GLU A 208 -1.84 48.86 -19.05
C GLU A 208 -3.25 48.41 -18.60
N GLU A 209 -3.97 49.30 -17.90
CA GLU A 209 -5.44 49.31 -17.90
C GLU A 209 -5.95 50.17 -19.07
N GLU A 210 -6.85 49.63 -19.90
CA GLU A 210 -7.91 50.37 -20.60
C GLU A 210 -8.93 49.37 -21.19
N GLU A 211 -10.20 49.69 -21.40
CA GLU A 211 -11.08 50.65 -20.74
C GLU A 211 -12.52 50.06 -20.83
N SER A 212 -13.50 50.66 -20.15
CA SER A 212 -14.86 50.09 -20.04
C SER A 212 -15.92 50.75 -20.93
N LYS A 213 -16.99 49.97 -21.23
CA LYS A 213 -18.39 50.41 -21.49
C LYS A 213 -18.75 51.01 -22.88
N PRO A 214 -20.05 51.24 -23.19
CA PRO A 214 -21.29 50.82 -22.48
C PRO A 214 -22.40 50.15 -23.34
N LYS A 215 -23.34 49.51 -22.63
CA LYS A 215 -24.78 49.29 -22.93
C LYS A 215 -25.16 48.45 -24.16
#